data_AF-A0A948Q4N7-F1
#
_entry.id   AF-A0A948Q4N7-F1
#
_cell.length_a   1.000
_cell.length_b   1.000
_cell.length_c   1.000
_cell.angle_alpha   90.00
_cell.angle_beta   90.00
_cell.angle_gamma   90.00
#
_symmetry.space_group_name_H-M   'P 1'
#
loop_
_entity.id
_entity.type
_entity.pdbx_description
1 polymer ?
#
loop_
_entity_poly.entity_id
_entity_poly.type
_entity_poly.pdbx_seq_one_letter_code
_entity_poly.pdbx_strand_id
1 'polypeptide(L)'
;MSKPKVYLCRCEDVTVHEFREAYREGFTEIESLKRYTGVGTGFCQGKGCLSESAGLLAELRGCPPQDIRPTTIRPPAEPMTFAQLAALDVPAAEEDHP
;
A
#
# COMPACT_ATOMS: atom_id res chain seq x y z
N MET A 1 19.46 18.69 -18.99
CA MET A 1 19.08 18.31 -17.61
C MET A 1 18.01 17.23 -17.69
N SER A 2 18.16 16.10 -17.00
CA SER A 2 17.10 15.09 -16.92
C SER A 2 15.92 15.64 -16.11
N LYS A 3 14.70 15.19 -16.39
CA LYS A 3 13.51 15.56 -15.61
C LYS A 3 13.68 15.09 -14.15
N PRO A 4 13.19 15.85 -13.16
CA PRO A 4 13.26 15.45 -11.76
C PRO A 4 12.44 14.16 -11.52
N LYS A 5 12.96 13.28 -10.67
CA LYS A 5 12.22 12.09 -10.20
C LYS A 5 11.07 12.54 -9.31
N VAL A 6 9.88 12.00 -9.56
CA VAL A 6 8.69 12.24 -8.74
C VAL A 6 8.36 10.94 -8.01
N TYR A 7 8.54 10.93 -6.69
CA TYR A 7 8.27 9.78 -5.85
C TYR A 7 6.78 9.67 -5.53
N LEU A 8 6.22 8.50 -5.79
CA LEU A 8 4.88 8.11 -5.36
C LEU A 8 4.93 7.52 -3.94
N CYS A 9 5.92 6.67 -3.65
CA CYS A 9 6.17 6.13 -2.32
C CYS A 9 7.59 6.48 -1.87
N ARG A 10 7.71 7.32 -0.83
CA ARG A 10 9.01 7.67 -0.26
C ARG A 10 9.61 6.59 0.64
N CYS A 11 8.81 5.64 1.12
CA CYS A 11 9.32 4.58 1.98
C CYS A 11 10.01 3.45 1.19
N GLU A 12 9.57 3.24 -0.04
CA GLU A 12 10.02 2.15 -0.92
C GLU A 12 10.68 2.68 -2.20
N ASP A 13 10.98 4.00 -2.23
CA ASP A 13 11.55 4.72 -3.37
C ASP A 13 10.84 4.53 -4.73
N VAL A 14 9.56 4.14 -4.71
CA VAL A 14 8.74 3.97 -5.92
C VAL A 14 8.40 5.31 -6.54
N THR A 15 8.72 5.49 -7.81
CA THR A 15 8.39 6.69 -8.59
C THR A 15 7.07 6.57 -9.34
N VAL A 16 6.49 7.72 -9.72
CA VAL A 16 5.33 7.78 -10.62
C VAL A 16 5.64 7.11 -11.97
N HIS A 17 6.88 7.19 -12.43
CA HIS A 17 7.31 6.55 -13.67
C HIS A 17 7.22 5.02 -13.56
N GLU A 18 7.80 4.42 -12.52
CA GLU A 18 7.77 2.97 -12.30
C GLU A 18 6.34 2.45 -12.11
N PHE A 19 5.48 3.20 -11.41
CA PHE A 19 4.07 2.84 -11.28
C PHE A 19 3.33 2.84 -12.64
N ARG A 20 3.63 3.80 -13.53
CA ARG A 20 3.06 3.85 -14.87
C ARG A 20 3.59 2.74 -15.78
N GLU A 21 4.87 2.39 -15.67
CA GLU A 21 5.43 1.25 -16.41
C GLU A 21 4.77 -0.06 -15.96
N ALA A 22 4.65 -0.29 -14.65
CA ALA A 22 3.93 -1.45 -14.11
C ALA A 22 2.50 -1.55 -14.66
N TYR A 23 1.78 -0.43 -14.74
CA TYR A 23 0.44 -0.44 -15.36
C TYR A 23 0.48 -0.86 -16.83
N ARG A 24 1.45 -0.37 -17.62
CA ARG A 24 1.62 -0.75 -19.04
C ARG A 24 2.00 -2.21 -19.22
N GLU A 25 2.70 -2.79 -18.26
CA GLU A 25 3.04 -4.21 -18.22
C GLU A 25 1.82 -5.12 -17.92
N GLY A 26 0.68 -4.53 -17.54
CA GLY A 26 -0.60 -5.22 -17.36
C GLY A 26 -1.10 -5.29 -15.92
N PHE A 27 -0.42 -4.67 -14.95
CA PHE A 27 -0.90 -4.59 -13.57
C PHE A 27 -1.96 -3.49 -13.45
N THR A 28 -3.24 -3.84 -13.64
CA THR A 28 -4.37 -2.88 -13.74
C THR A 28 -5.20 -2.71 -12.47
N GLU A 29 -4.86 -3.45 -11.41
CA GLU A 29 -5.52 -3.41 -10.11
C GLU A 29 -4.55 -2.93 -9.03
N ILE A 30 -5.05 -2.16 -8.05
CA ILE A 30 -4.18 -1.53 -7.03
C ILE A 30 -3.41 -2.57 -6.20
N GLU A 31 -4.01 -3.71 -5.92
CA GLU A 31 -3.41 -4.82 -5.19
C GLU A 31 -2.29 -5.50 -5.99
N SER A 32 -2.44 -5.56 -7.32
CA SER A 32 -1.39 -6.07 -8.22
C SER A 32 -0.23 -5.09 -8.32
N LEU A 33 -0.51 -3.79 -8.46
CA LEU A 33 0.50 -2.73 -8.50
C LEU A 33 1.28 -2.64 -7.18
N LYS A 34 0.60 -2.76 -6.03
CA LYS A 34 1.20 -2.87 -4.71
C LYS A 34 2.20 -4.03 -4.63
N ARG A 35 1.80 -5.23 -5.05
CA ARG A 35 2.66 -6.43 -5.00
C ARG A 35 3.87 -6.32 -5.93
N TYR A 36 3.67 -5.72 -7.11
CA TYR A 36 4.72 -5.62 -8.12
C TYR A 36 5.74 -4.53 -7.78
N THR A 37 5.28 -3.34 -7.38
CA THR A 37 6.15 -2.17 -7.16
C THR A 37 6.59 -1.99 -5.71
N GLY A 38 5.92 -2.61 -4.74
CA GLY A 38 6.12 -2.33 -3.30
C GLY A 38 5.39 -1.08 -2.80
N VAL A 39 4.62 -0.38 -3.63
CA VAL A 39 3.89 0.80 -3.16
C VAL A 39 2.95 0.46 -2.00
N GLY A 40 3.06 1.22 -0.91
CA GLY A 40 2.26 1.02 0.29
C GLY A 40 2.71 -0.09 1.24
N THR A 41 3.85 -0.75 1.00
CA THR A 41 4.39 -1.79 1.91
C THR A 41 5.45 -1.29 2.87
N GLY A 42 5.96 -0.07 2.70
CA GLY A 42 7.00 0.48 3.57
C GLY A 42 6.53 0.86 4.96
N PHE A 43 7.43 1.45 5.74
CA PHE A 43 7.22 1.73 7.18
C PHE A 43 5.88 2.40 7.51
N CYS A 44 5.42 3.35 6.68
CA CYS A 44 4.15 4.04 6.91
C CYS A 44 2.89 3.19 6.62
N GLN A 45 3.05 1.98 6.07
CA GLN A 45 1.96 1.07 5.65
C GLN A 45 0.94 1.76 4.73
N GLY A 46 1.44 2.58 3.79
CA GLY A 46 0.61 3.21 2.77
C GLY A 46 -0.07 4.53 3.16
N LYS A 47 0.07 5.00 4.40
CA LYS A 47 -0.51 6.28 4.88
C LYS A 47 -0.19 7.48 3.98
N GLY A 48 1.02 7.51 3.40
CA GLY A 48 1.46 8.63 2.55
C GLY A 48 1.31 8.43 1.04
N CYS A 49 0.96 7.23 0.56
CA CYS A 49 1.00 6.93 -0.88
C CYS A 49 -0.21 6.20 -1.44
N LEU A 50 -1.03 5.50 -0.63
CA LEU A 50 -2.14 4.70 -1.16
C LEU A 50 -3.22 5.55 -1.82
N SER A 51 -3.56 6.71 -1.24
CA SER A 51 -4.55 7.63 -1.83
C SER A 51 -4.08 8.17 -3.18
N GLU A 52 -2.83 8.63 -3.25
CA GLU A 52 -2.22 9.13 -4.50
C GLU A 52 -2.10 8.02 -5.55
N SER A 53 -1.77 6.80 -5.12
CA SER A 53 -1.68 5.64 -6.01
C SER A 53 -3.05 5.26 -6.59
N ALA A 54 -4.10 5.34 -5.78
CA ALA A 54 -5.47 5.12 -6.24
C ALA A 54 -5.92 6.20 -7.23
N GLY A 55 -5.61 7.47 -6.96
CA GLY A 55 -5.87 8.58 -7.89
C GLY A 55 -5.13 8.41 -9.22
N LEU A 56 -3.84 8.09 -9.18
CA LEU A 56 -3.03 7.81 -10.36
C LEU A 56 -3.56 6.61 -11.16
N LEU A 57 -3.99 5.55 -10.49
CA LEU A 57 -4.60 4.38 -11.15
C LEU A 57 -5.94 4.75 -11.80
N ALA A 58 -6.76 5.57 -11.15
CA ALA A 58 -8.03 6.04 -11.69
C ALA A 58 -7.83 6.86 -12.97
N GLU A 59 -6.84 7.77 -12.98
CA GLU A 59 -6.43 8.50 -14.19
C GLU A 59 -6.01 7.55 -15.32
N LEU A 60 -5.20 6.53 -15.00
CA LEU A 60 -4.72 5.55 -15.98
C LEU A 60 -5.85 4.68 -16.55
N ARG A 61 -6.87 4.38 -15.75
CA ARG A 61 -8.06 3.60 -16.15
C ARG A 61 -9.15 4.44 -16.82
N GLY A 62 -9.09 5.77 -16.69
CA GLY A 62 -10.16 6.67 -17.14
C GLY A 62 -11.45 6.48 -16.35
N CYS A 63 -11.37 6.12 -15.07
CA CYS A 63 -12.52 5.95 -14.19
C CYS A 63 -12.48 6.93 -13.01
N PRO A 64 -13.60 7.19 -12.34
CA PRO A 64 -13.61 7.93 -11.08
C PRO A 64 -12.76 7.26 -9.99
N PRO A 65 -12.08 8.02 -9.11
CA PRO A 65 -11.25 7.45 -8.03
C PRO A 65 -12.00 6.52 -7.07
N GLN A 66 -13.29 6.76 -6.84
CA GLN A 66 -14.12 5.92 -5.99
C GLN A 66 -14.32 4.48 -6.50
N ASP A 67 -14.04 4.23 -7.78
CA ASP A 67 -14.15 2.90 -8.38
C ASP A 67 -12.90 2.04 -8.09
N ILE A 68 -11.82 2.64 -7.60
CA ILE A 68 -10.61 1.93 -7.19
C ILE A 68 -10.84 1.32 -5.81
N ARG A 69 -10.91 -0.01 -5.76
CA ARG A 69 -11.05 -0.74 -4.49
C ARG A 69 -9.82 -0.47 -3.60
N PRO A 70 -9.99 -0.10 -2.32
CA PRO A 70 -8.86 0.13 -1.43
C PRO A 70 -8.12 -1.18 -1.13
N THR A 71 -6.84 -1.07 -0.79
CA THR A 71 -6.08 -2.23 -0.33
C THR A 71 -6.48 -2.65 1.08
N THR A 72 -6.29 -3.93 1.41
CA THR A 72 -6.65 -4.43 2.75
C THR A 72 -5.77 -3.82 3.85
N ILE A 73 -6.40 -3.24 4.87
CA ILE A 73 -5.73 -2.78 6.10
C ILE A 73 -5.58 -3.97 7.05
N ARG A 74 -4.40 -4.14 7.64
CA ARG A 74 -4.10 -5.25 8.56
C ARG A 74 -3.59 -4.72 9.90
N PRO A 75 -3.98 -5.30 11.04
CA PRO A 75 -3.37 -5.02 12.33
C PRO A 75 -1.90 -5.48 12.39
N PRO A 76 -1.05 -4.84 13.21
CA PRO A 76 -1.30 -3.59 13.92
C PRO A 76 -1.29 -2.37 12.97
N ALA A 77 -2.09 -1.35 13.25
CA ALA A 77 -2.19 -0.14 12.40
C ALA A 77 -0.88 0.68 12.34
N GLU A 78 -0.02 0.50 13.35
CA GLU A 78 1.30 1.09 13.44
C GLU A 78 2.30 0.03 13.91
N PRO A 79 3.58 0.11 13.50
CA PRO A 79 4.60 -0.80 13.98
C PRO A 79 4.71 -0.77 15.51
N MET A 80 4.71 -1.95 16.11
CA MET A 80 4.91 -2.14 17.54
C MET A 80 6.06 -3.12 17.77
N THR A 81 6.79 -2.92 18.85
CA THR A 81 7.86 -3.84 19.26
C THR A 81 7.26 -5.16 19.77
N PHE A 82 8.02 -6.25 19.69
CA PHE A 82 7.59 -7.51 20.29
C PHE A 82 7.43 -7.44 21.81
N ALA A 83 8.19 -6.59 22.51
CA ALA A 83 8.01 -6.36 23.93
C ALA A 83 6.65 -5.71 24.24
N GLN A 84 6.24 -4.70 23.45
CA GLN A 84 4.90 -4.10 23.57
C GLN A 84 3.80 -5.12 23.25
N LEU A 85 4.02 -5.98 22.25
CA LEU A 85 3.07 -7.03 21.87
C LEU A 85 2.90 -8.06 23.00
N ALA A 86 4.00 -8.51 23.60
CA ALA A 86 3.99 -9.45 24.72
C ALA A 86 3.41 -8.85 26.01
N ALA A 87 3.47 -7.53 26.16
CA ALA A 87 2.91 -6.80 27.30
C ALA A 87 1.41 -6.47 27.13
N LEU A 88 0.79 -6.81 25.98
CA LEU A 88 -0.65 -6.65 25.83
C LEU A 88 -1.36 -7.61 26.78
N ASP A 89 -2.24 -7.07 27.61
CA ASP A 89 -3.18 -7.85 28.41
C ASP A 89 -4.31 -8.34 27.49
N VAL A 90 -4.02 -9.38 26.70
CA VAL A 90 -5.00 -10.00 25.81
C VAL A 90 -5.77 -11.03 26.64
N PRO A 91 -7.10 -10.89 26.82
CA PRO A 91 -7.88 -11.93 27.47
C PRO A 91 -7.66 -13.24 26.70
N ALA A 92 -7.51 -14.35 27.43
CA ALA A 92 -7.31 -15.66 26.84
C ALA A 92 -8.34 -15.88 25.73
N ALA A 93 -7.87 -16.15 24.51
CA ALA A 93 -8.74 -16.53 23.43
C ALA A 93 -9.56 -17.74 23.91
N GLU A 94 -10.89 -17.65 23.85
CA GLU A 94 -11.74 -18.83 23.99
C GLU A 94 -11.23 -19.85 22.96
N GLU A 95 -10.71 -20.99 23.46
CA GLU A 95 -10.31 -22.09 22.61
C GLU A 95 -11.56 -22.65 21.95
N ASP A 96 -11.92 -22.13 20.77
CA ASP A 96 -12.90 -22.76 19.89
C ASP A 96 -12.21 -23.99 19.27
N HIS A 97 -12.11 -25.04 20.07
CA HIS A 97 -11.67 -26.36 19.63
C HIS A 97 -12.88 -27.08 19.00
N PRO A 98 -12.77 -27.61 17.77
CA PRO A 98 -13.84 -28.41 17.17
C PRO A 98 -14.07 -29.74 17.92
#